data_AF-A0A950XWD6-F1
#
_entry.id   AF-A0A950XWD6-F1
#
_cell.length_a   1.000
_cell.length_b   1.000
_cell.length_c   1.000
_cell.angle_alpha   90.00
_cell.angle_beta   90.00
_cell.angle_gamma   90.00
#
_symmetry.space_group_name_H-M   'P 1'
#
loop_
_entity.id
_entity.type
_entity.pdbx_description
1 polymer ?
#
loop_
_entity_poly.entity_id
_entity_poly.type
_entity_poly.pdbx_seq_one_letter_code
_entity_poly.pdbx_strand_id
1 'polypeptide(L)'
;MQRLAVQPRSGWQSKVESLGLIWHTINGQPYWNESASYHFSAREINEIEAATAELYRISMEAPQYVIDENLFTRLGVPQLIVPLIVQTWNDEPPALNHGRFDLGYDGESPPKLFEYNRDTPICMLETAVAQWHWKERGLPKS
;
A
#
# COMPACT_ATOMS: atom_id res chain seq x y z
N MET A 1 -17.28 3.86 -4.51
CA MET A 1 -16.08 4.32 -5.22
C MET A 1 -16.47 4.63 -6.64
N GLN A 2 -16.18 5.84 -7.15
CA GLN A 2 -16.54 6.23 -8.52
C GLN A 2 -15.28 6.51 -9.34
N ARG A 3 -15.13 5.82 -10.48
CA ARG A 3 -14.07 6.11 -11.44
C ARG A 3 -14.47 7.28 -12.35
N LEU A 4 -13.61 8.28 -12.44
CA LEU A 4 -13.77 9.47 -13.27
C LEU A 4 -12.69 9.47 -14.36
N ALA A 5 -13.08 9.75 -15.60
CA ALA A 5 -12.13 10.00 -16.67
C ALA A 5 -11.54 11.41 -16.52
N VAL A 6 -10.22 11.52 -16.68
CA VAL A 6 -9.49 12.79 -16.59
C VAL A 6 -8.61 12.90 -17.84
N GLN A 7 -8.43 14.12 -18.35
CA GLN A 7 -7.48 14.34 -19.43
C GLN A 7 -6.06 14.37 -18.86
N PRO A 8 -5.14 13.48 -19.31
CA PRO A 8 -3.75 13.52 -18.87
C PRO A 8 -3.14 14.90 -19.13
N ARG A 9 -2.30 15.37 -18.21
CA ARG A 9 -1.62 16.67 -18.40
C ARG A 9 -0.69 16.58 -19.60
N SER A 10 -0.59 17.67 -20.36
CA SER A 10 0.43 17.77 -21.42
C SER A 10 1.83 17.64 -20.82
N GLY A 11 2.66 16.77 -21.42
CA GLY A 11 4.02 16.48 -20.96
C GLY A 11 4.09 15.88 -19.55
N TRP A 12 3.09 15.09 -19.14
CA TRP A 12 3.04 14.50 -17.80
C TRP A 12 4.27 13.67 -17.46
N GLN A 13 4.89 13.00 -18.44
CA GLN A 13 6.11 12.21 -18.26
C GLN A 13 7.23 13.08 -17.68
N SER A 14 7.58 14.18 -18.35
CA SER A 14 8.60 15.10 -17.87
C SER A 14 8.24 15.73 -16.53
N LYS A 15 6.94 15.96 -16.26
CA LYS A 15 6.48 16.45 -14.95
C LYS A 15 6.76 15.44 -13.85
N VAL A 16 6.44 14.16 -14.03
CA VAL A 16 6.68 13.14 -12.99
C VAL A 16 8.16 12.76 -12.87
N GLU A 17 8.91 12.78 -13.96
CA GLU A 17 10.37 12.62 -13.96
C GLU A 17 11.05 13.71 -13.12
N SER A 18 10.60 14.97 -13.24
CA SER A 18 11.14 16.08 -12.43
C SER A 18 10.83 15.95 -10.93
N LEU A 19 9.89 15.08 -10.54
CA LEU A 19 9.61 14.73 -9.15
C LEU A 19 10.39 13.50 -8.68
N GLY A 20 11.21 12.91 -9.54
CA GLY A 20 11.99 11.70 -9.26
C GLY A 20 11.30 10.39 -9.66
N LEU A 21 10.06 10.42 -10.19
CA LEU A 21 9.37 9.22 -10.65
C LEU A 21 9.86 8.85 -12.05
N ILE A 22 11.03 8.19 -12.11
CA ILE A 22 11.69 7.80 -13.36
C ILE A 22 11.06 6.54 -14.00
N TRP A 23 10.39 5.71 -13.21
CA TRP A 23 9.74 4.47 -13.66
C TRP A 23 8.26 4.72 -14.01
N HIS A 24 8.00 5.67 -14.91
CA HIS A 24 6.64 6.12 -15.21
C HIS A 24 6.02 5.48 -16.46
N THR A 25 6.83 4.87 -17.33
CA THR A 25 6.43 4.20 -18.58
C THR A 25 7.19 2.89 -18.73
N ILE A 26 6.49 1.80 -19.05
CA ILE A 26 7.06 0.45 -19.24
C ILE A 26 6.60 -0.07 -20.59
N ASN A 27 7.54 -0.47 -21.46
CA ASN A 27 7.26 -1.00 -22.80
C ASN A 27 6.32 -0.08 -23.64
N GLY A 28 6.50 1.24 -23.51
CA GLY A 28 5.67 2.24 -24.17
C GLY A 28 4.27 2.42 -23.58
N GLN A 29 3.93 1.72 -22.50
CA GLN A 29 2.65 1.85 -21.79
C GLN A 29 2.83 2.65 -20.49
N PRO A 30 1.89 3.54 -20.13
CA PRO A 30 1.97 4.28 -18.88
C PRO A 30 1.89 3.33 -17.67
N TYR A 31 2.91 3.37 -16.81
CA TYR A 31 2.83 2.83 -15.45
C TYR A 31 2.09 3.83 -14.55
N TRP A 32 2.49 5.10 -14.61
CA TRP A 32 1.74 6.19 -14.00
C TRP A 32 0.62 6.64 -14.93
N ASN A 33 -0.64 6.58 -14.47
CA ASN A 33 -1.81 6.82 -15.30
C ASN A 33 -2.63 8.04 -14.83
N GLU A 34 -2.55 9.15 -15.57
CA GLU A 34 -3.32 10.38 -15.29
C GLU A 34 -4.70 10.40 -15.99
N SER A 35 -5.06 9.38 -16.76
CA SER A 35 -6.32 9.37 -17.54
C SER A 35 -7.56 9.08 -16.71
N ALA A 36 -7.38 8.72 -15.44
CA ALA A 36 -8.48 8.44 -14.54
C ALA A 36 -8.13 8.76 -13.08
N SER A 37 -9.17 9.01 -12.31
CA SER A 37 -9.10 9.14 -10.86
C SER A 37 -10.28 8.48 -10.20
N TYR A 38 -10.12 8.10 -8.94
CA TYR A 38 -11.19 7.50 -8.15
C TYR A 38 -11.66 8.47 -7.09
N HIS A 39 -12.95 8.78 -7.09
CA HIS A 39 -13.61 9.57 -6.07
C HIS A 39 -14.19 8.61 -5.03
N PHE A 40 -13.90 8.88 -3.77
CA PHE A 40 -14.43 8.13 -2.63
C PHE A 40 -15.31 9.04 -1.79
N SER A 41 -16.44 8.51 -1.33
CA SER A 41 -17.23 9.20 -0.30
C SER A 41 -16.53 9.11 1.06
N ALA A 42 -16.87 10.00 2.00
CA ALA A 42 -16.32 9.95 3.35
C ALA A 42 -16.61 8.60 4.05
N ARG A 43 -17.78 8.00 3.80
CA ARG A 43 -18.12 6.66 4.29
C ARG A 43 -17.13 5.62 3.80
N GLU A 44 -16.83 5.62 2.51
CA GLU A 44 -15.93 4.65 1.87
C GLU A 44 -14.49 4.79 2.39
N ILE A 45 -14.03 6.03 2.58
CA ILE A 45 -12.73 6.29 3.20
C ILE A 45 -12.69 5.74 4.62
N ASN A 46 -13.71 6.04 5.45
CA ASN A 46 -13.77 5.55 6.82
C ASN A 46 -13.78 4.02 6.90
N GLU A 47 -14.45 3.34 5.96
CA GLU A 47 -14.46 1.87 5.87
C GLU A 47 -13.07 1.30 5.56
N ILE A 48 -12.35 1.91 4.62
CA ILE A 48 -10.98 1.49 4.27
C ILE A 48 -10.02 1.75 5.44
N GLU A 49 -10.13 2.90 6.10
CA GLU A 49 -9.30 3.26 7.27
C GLU A 49 -9.56 2.31 8.45
N ALA A 50 -10.82 2.00 8.75
CA ALA A 50 -11.17 1.07 9.82
C ALA A 50 -10.64 -0.34 9.52
N ALA A 51 -10.79 -0.82 8.28
CA ALA A 51 -10.27 -2.12 7.86
C ALA A 51 -8.74 -2.18 7.95
N THR A 52 -8.03 -1.14 7.47
CA THR A 52 -6.56 -1.10 7.54
C THR A 52 -6.04 -1.01 8.97
N ALA A 53 -6.71 -0.26 9.86
CA ALA A 53 -6.35 -0.20 11.27
C ALA A 53 -6.50 -1.57 11.96
N GLU A 54 -7.59 -2.28 11.69
CA GLU A 54 -7.82 -3.62 12.26
C GLU A 54 -6.85 -4.66 11.69
N LEU A 55 -6.59 -4.64 10.38
CA LEU A 55 -5.60 -5.50 9.75
C LEU A 55 -4.21 -5.27 10.31
N TYR A 56 -3.83 -4.01 10.57
CA TYR A 56 -2.57 -3.68 11.21
C TYR A 56 -2.49 -4.24 12.63
N ARG A 57 -3.55 -4.07 13.44
CA ARG A 57 -3.63 -4.63 14.80
C ARG A 57 -3.41 -6.15 14.79
N ILE A 58 -4.16 -6.87 13.95
CA ILE A 58 -4.02 -8.33 13.80
C ILE A 58 -2.60 -8.70 13.35
N SER A 59 -2.01 -7.94 12.43
CA SER A 59 -0.67 -8.19 11.92
C SER A 59 0.42 -8.01 12.99
N MET A 60 0.18 -7.19 14.02
CA MET A 60 1.09 -7.05 15.16
C MET A 60 0.94 -8.19 16.16
N GLU A 61 -0.22 -8.83 16.24
CA GLU A 61 -0.47 -9.95 17.16
C GLU A 61 -0.07 -11.31 16.54
N ALA A 62 -0.17 -11.45 15.23
CA ALA A 62 0.08 -12.70 14.51
C ALA A 62 1.47 -13.33 14.76
N PRO A 63 2.60 -12.58 14.81
CA PRO A 63 3.91 -13.17 15.08
C PRO A 63 3.98 -13.85 16.44
N GLN A 64 3.43 -13.24 17.49
CA GLN A 64 3.38 -13.85 18.82
C GLN A 64 2.58 -15.15 18.81
N TYR A 65 1.42 -15.17 18.14
CA TYR A 65 0.62 -16.38 17.99
C TYR A 65 1.37 -17.50 17.24
N VAL A 66 2.15 -17.16 16.21
CA VAL A 66 3.00 -18.13 15.49
C VAL A 66 4.07 -18.73 16.40
N ILE A 67 4.65 -17.92 17.30
CA ILE A 67 5.65 -18.36 18.28
C ILE A 67 5.00 -19.30 19.30
N ASP A 68 3.90 -18.88 19.91
CA ASP A 68 3.21 -19.61 20.99
C ASP A 68 2.70 -20.97 20.51
N GLU A 69 2.14 -21.03 19.31
CA GLU A 69 1.58 -22.25 18.71
C GLU A 69 2.58 -23.02 17.85
N ASN A 70 3.85 -22.59 17.80
CA ASN A 70 4.93 -23.19 17.02
C ASN A 70 4.57 -23.47 15.55
N LEU A 71 4.02 -22.46 14.85
CA LEU A 71 3.47 -22.59 13.50
C LEU A 71 4.50 -22.40 12.37
N PHE A 72 5.79 -22.26 12.70
CA PHE A 72 6.87 -21.98 11.73
C PHE A 72 6.91 -22.94 10.54
N THR A 73 6.77 -24.25 10.77
CA THR A 73 6.77 -25.26 9.70
C THR A 73 5.59 -25.05 8.73
N ARG A 74 4.42 -24.65 9.24
CA ARG A 74 3.23 -24.37 8.42
C ARG A 74 3.44 -23.15 7.51
N LEU A 75 4.26 -22.20 7.95
CA LEU A 75 4.66 -21.01 7.20
C LEU A 75 5.85 -21.27 6.27
N GLY A 76 6.37 -22.50 6.20
CA GLY A 76 7.53 -22.83 5.37
C GLY A 76 8.86 -22.27 5.90
N VAL A 77 8.91 -21.86 7.17
CA VAL A 77 10.12 -21.33 7.81
C VAL A 77 11.05 -22.49 8.18
N PRO A 78 12.32 -22.48 7.70
CA PRO A 78 13.30 -23.49 8.09
C PRO A 78 13.58 -23.48 9.60
N GLN A 79 13.59 -24.65 10.24
CA GLN A 79 13.79 -24.76 11.70
C GLN A 79 15.12 -24.16 12.19
N LEU A 80 16.15 -24.13 11.34
CA LEU A 80 17.46 -23.53 11.65
C LEU A 80 17.37 -22.03 11.96
N ILE A 81 16.41 -21.30 11.37
CA ILE A 81 16.30 -19.84 11.54
C ILE A 81 15.26 -19.42 12.60
N VAL A 82 14.47 -20.36 13.12
CA VAL A 82 13.44 -20.09 14.14
C VAL A 82 14.01 -19.42 15.40
N PRO A 83 15.15 -19.86 15.97
CA PRO A 83 15.71 -19.20 17.15
C PRO A 83 16.04 -17.72 16.90
N LEU A 84 16.52 -17.40 15.68
CA LEU A 84 16.82 -16.01 15.31
C LEU A 84 15.54 -15.17 15.21
N ILE A 85 14.47 -15.69 14.61
CA ILE A 85 13.18 -14.98 14.50
C ILE A 85 12.62 -14.68 15.89
N VAL A 86 12.60 -15.67 16.78
CA VAL A 86 12.12 -15.52 18.16
C VAL A 86 12.96 -14.50 18.92
N GLN A 87 14.28 -14.57 18.77
CA GLN A 87 15.18 -13.59 19.38
C GLN A 87 14.88 -12.18 18.86
N THR A 88 14.81 -11.97 17.55
CA THR A 88 14.53 -10.64 16.98
C THR A 88 13.20 -10.09 17.43
N TRP A 89 12.17 -10.93 17.56
CA TRP A 89 10.85 -10.52 18.06
C TRP A 89 10.89 -10.05 19.53
N ASN A 90 11.62 -10.76 20.38
CA ASN A 90 11.75 -10.41 21.80
C ASN A 90 12.67 -9.19 22.04
N ASP A 91 13.68 -9.02 21.18
CA ASP A 91 14.68 -7.96 21.30
C ASP A 91 14.23 -6.64 20.64
N GLU A 92 13.22 -6.67 19.75
CA GLU A 92 12.88 -5.52 18.90
C GLU A 92 12.23 -4.34 19.69
N PRO A 93 12.73 -3.09 19.55
CA PRO A 93 11.83 -1.95 19.53
C PRO A 93 10.94 -2.08 18.27
N PRO A 94 9.69 -1.59 18.28
CA PRO A 94 8.75 -1.82 17.18
C PRO A 94 9.39 -1.49 15.83
N ALA A 95 9.48 -2.50 14.95
CA ALA A 95 10.02 -2.38 13.60
C ALA A 95 9.50 -1.13 12.87
N LEU A 96 10.23 -0.70 11.84
CA LEU A 96 9.81 0.35 10.90
C LEU A 96 8.30 0.23 10.59
N ASN A 97 7.50 1.12 11.16
CA ASN A 97 6.02 1.10 11.14
C ASN A 97 5.46 1.54 9.79
N HIS A 98 5.94 0.91 8.72
CA HIS A 98 5.49 1.15 7.36
C HIS A 98 5.29 -0.18 6.65
N GLY A 99 4.29 -0.20 5.78
CA GLY A 99 3.90 -1.33 4.98
C GLY A 99 2.78 -0.92 4.03
N ARG A 100 2.49 -1.77 3.04
CA ARG A 100 1.42 -1.53 2.05
C ARG A 100 0.43 -2.68 2.09
N PHE A 101 -0.83 -2.36 2.38
CA PHE A 101 -1.94 -3.29 2.24
C PHE A 101 -2.52 -3.19 0.83
N ASP A 102 -2.65 -4.34 0.18
CA ASP A 102 -3.32 -4.43 -1.10
C ASP A 102 -4.73 -4.99 -0.88
N LEU A 103 -5.73 -4.16 -1.12
CA LEU A 103 -7.14 -4.43 -0.81
C LEU A 103 -7.98 -4.51 -2.08
N GLY A 104 -8.89 -5.47 -2.11
CA GLY A 104 -10.04 -5.47 -3.00
C GLY A 104 -11.20 -4.71 -2.36
N TYR A 105 -11.74 -3.71 -3.06
CA TYR A 105 -12.89 -2.92 -2.58
C TYR A 105 -13.77 -2.46 -3.75
N ASP A 106 -15.06 -2.73 -3.65
CA ASP A 106 -16.08 -2.39 -4.66
C ASP A 106 -16.89 -1.12 -4.29
N GLY A 107 -16.84 -0.68 -3.03
CA GLY A 107 -17.65 0.44 -2.51
C GLY A 107 -18.97 0.02 -1.84
N GLU A 108 -19.32 -1.27 -1.91
CA GLU A 108 -20.57 -1.85 -1.41
C GLU A 108 -20.31 -2.86 -0.28
N SER A 109 -19.27 -3.69 -0.44
CA SER A 109 -18.85 -4.74 0.48
C SER A 109 -17.61 -4.31 1.29
N PRO A 110 -17.41 -4.86 2.50
CA PRO A 110 -16.19 -4.59 3.27
C PRO A 110 -14.91 -4.94 2.50
N PRO A 111 -13.83 -4.15 2.62
CA PRO A 111 -12.56 -4.43 1.95
C PRO A 111 -12.03 -5.84 2.25
N LYS A 112 -11.42 -6.47 1.25
CA LYS A 112 -10.78 -7.79 1.38
C LYS A 112 -9.27 -7.65 1.19
N LEU A 113 -8.52 -8.20 2.13
CA LEU A 113 -7.06 -8.24 2.06
C LEU A 113 -6.60 -9.28 1.04
N PHE A 114 -5.75 -8.86 0.09
CA PHE A 114 -5.02 -9.77 -0.78
C PHE A 114 -3.62 -10.04 -0.24
N GLU A 115 -2.87 -8.99 0.08
CA GLU A 115 -1.53 -9.11 0.65
C GLU A 115 -1.15 -7.91 1.53
N TYR A 116 -0.22 -8.16 2.46
CA TYR A 116 0.42 -7.12 3.27
C TYR A 116 1.93 -7.13 3.03
N ASN A 117 2.42 -6.13 2.31
CA ASN A 117 3.83 -5.96 1.99
C ASN A 117 4.52 -5.15 3.08
N ARG A 118 5.24 -5.82 3.99
CA ARG A 118 5.97 -5.17 5.09
C ARG A 118 7.48 -5.06 4.85
N ASP A 119 8.06 -6.01 4.11
CA ASP A 119 9.52 -6.08 3.94
C ASP A 119 10.06 -5.04 2.96
N THR A 120 9.36 -4.84 1.83
CA THR A 120 9.74 -3.89 0.80
C THR A 120 8.51 -3.17 0.22
N PRO A 121 7.81 -2.34 1.02
CA PRO A 121 6.68 -1.58 0.51
C PRO A 121 7.15 -0.51 -0.49
N ILE A 122 6.91 -0.76 -1.78
CA ILE A 122 7.09 0.22 -2.86
C ILE A 122 5.82 1.09 -2.98
N CYS A 123 5.92 2.24 -3.67
CA CYS A 123 4.86 3.23 -3.99
C CYS A 123 4.81 4.49 -3.11
N MET A 124 5.77 4.71 -2.20
CA MET A 124 5.78 5.93 -1.37
C MET A 124 5.96 7.22 -2.17
N LEU A 125 6.80 7.21 -3.21
CA LEU A 125 7.04 8.39 -4.04
C LEU A 125 5.79 8.76 -4.85
N GLU A 126 5.14 7.74 -5.42
CA GLU A 126 3.91 7.84 -6.17
C GLU A 126 2.78 8.44 -5.32
N THR A 127 2.59 7.90 -4.12
CA THR A 127 1.48 8.29 -3.22
C THR A 127 1.72 9.61 -2.49
N ALA A 128 2.94 9.85 -1.98
CA ALA A 128 3.22 11.04 -1.17
C ALA A 128 3.53 12.29 -2.01
N VAL A 129 4.15 12.13 -3.20
CA VAL A 129 4.64 13.27 -3.99
C VAL A 129 3.91 13.40 -5.32
N ALA A 130 3.93 12.35 -6.15
CA ALA A 130 3.40 12.44 -7.51
C ALA A 130 1.88 12.65 -7.53
N GLN A 131 1.14 11.89 -6.72
CA GLN A 131 -0.31 12.00 -6.59
C GLN A 131 -0.74 13.35 -6.03
N TRP A 132 -0.05 13.86 -4.99
CA TRP A 132 -0.32 15.20 -4.46
C TRP A 132 -0.09 16.29 -5.51
N HIS A 133 1.06 16.26 -6.19
CA HIS A 133 1.37 17.21 -7.25
C HIS A 133 0.38 17.15 -8.43
N TRP A 134 -0.10 15.95 -8.76
CA TRP A 134 -1.17 15.76 -9.75
C TRP A 134 -2.50 16.35 -9.28
N LYS A 135 -2.92 16.11 -8.04
CA LYS A 135 -4.12 16.70 -7.45
C LYS A 135 -4.10 18.22 -7.48
N GLU A 136 -3.01 18.84 -7.03
CA GLU A 136 -2.92 20.31 -6.88
C GLU A 136 -2.84 21.06 -8.23
N ARG A 137 -2.33 20.41 -9.29
CA ARG A 137 -2.04 21.08 -10.57
C ARG A 137 -2.74 20.47 -11.79
N GLY A 138 -3.42 19.34 -11.62
CA GLY A 138 -4.02 18.56 -12.71
C GLY A 138 -5.54 18.48 -12.66
N LEU A 139 -6.16 18.67 -11.49
CA LEU A 139 -7.61 18.70 -11.37
C LEU A 139 -8.14 20.13 -11.53
N PRO A 140 -9.27 20.32 -12.24
CA PRO A 140 -9.99 21.60 -12.20
C PRO A 140 -10.31 21.96 -10.76
N LYS A 141 -10.05 23.21 -10.36
CA LYS A 141 -10.46 23.70 -9.04
C LYS A 141 -12.00 23.73 -9.00
N SER A 142 -12.59 22.99 -8.06
CA SER A 142 -14.03 23.00 -7.76
C SER A 142 -14.48 24.32 -7.17
#